data_AF-A0A1F3ME35-F1
#
_entry.id   AF-A0A1F3ME35-F1
#
_cell.length_a   1.000
_cell.length_b   1.000
_cell.length_c   1.000
_cell.angle_alpha   90.00
_cell.angle_beta   90.00
_cell.angle_gamma   90.00
#
_symmetry.space_group_name_H-M   'P 1'
#
loop_
_entity.id
_entity.type
_entity.pdbx_description
1 polymer ?
#
loop_
_entity_poly.entity_id
_entity_poly.type
_entity_poly.pdbx_seq_one_letter_code
_entity_poly.pdbx_strand_id
1 'polypeptide(L)'
;MKYFFITLMLSVLFTACSTAPTPATDEKQQSETGYVVVLDTAMTLAEFAKANQIGEPYLRQQLGMPTRGGSTIPLYQLKRNFKFTFEKLTGIVEKAKNRK
;
A
#
# COMPACT_ATOMS: atom_id res chain seq x y z
N MET A 1 44.22 -15.65 45.78
CA MET A 1 44.65 -14.30 45.32
C MET A 1 44.01 -14.04 43.96
N LYS A 2 43.45 -12.89 43.56
CA LYS A 2 42.78 -11.74 44.20
C LYS A 2 42.76 -10.61 43.14
N TYR A 3 41.88 -10.72 42.14
CA TYR A 3 41.46 -9.73 41.13
C TYR A 3 40.10 -10.24 40.58
N PHE A 4 38.97 -9.54 40.52
CA PHE A 4 38.56 -8.19 40.92
C PHE A 4 38.95 -7.00 40.00
N PHE A 5 37.97 -6.11 39.80
CA PHE A 5 37.92 -4.93 38.91
C PHE A 5 37.99 -5.25 37.40
N ILE A 6 36.85 -5.34 36.71
CA ILE A 6 36.01 -4.23 36.19
C ILE A 6 36.73 -3.43 35.10
N THR A 7 36.34 -3.67 33.85
CA THR A 7 36.47 -2.69 32.76
C THR A 7 35.18 -2.68 31.94
N LEU A 8 34.35 -1.66 32.22
CA LEU A 8 33.13 -1.37 31.49
C LEU A 8 33.50 -0.67 30.18
N MET A 9 33.29 -1.34 29.04
CA MET A 9 33.21 -0.79 27.68
C MET A 9 32.32 -1.75 26.88
N LEU A 10 31.01 -1.57 26.82
CA LEU A 10 30.33 -0.54 26.03
C LEU A 10 30.88 -0.42 24.59
N SER A 11 30.90 -1.54 23.87
CA SER A 11 31.01 -1.57 22.41
C SER A 11 29.75 -2.18 21.82
N VAL A 12 28.65 -1.41 21.87
CA VAL A 12 27.54 -1.61 20.94
C VAL A 12 28.11 -1.35 19.55
N LEU A 13 28.48 -2.42 18.85
CA LEU A 13 28.74 -2.39 17.42
C LEU A 13 27.41 -2.09 16.72
N PHE A 14 27.09 -0.80 16.64
CA PHE A 14 26.22 -0.27 15.61
C PHE A 14 26.87 -0.57 14.27
N THR A 15 26.54 -1.73 13.72
CA THR A 15 26.81 -2.06 12.32
C THR A 15 25.94 -1.15 11.47
N ALA A 16 26.42 0.07 11.25
CA ALA A 16 25.83 1.04 10.33
C ALA A 16 25.98 0.49 8.91
N CYS A 17 25.04 -0.38 8.53
CA CYS A 17 24.94 -0.89 7.18
C CYS A 17 24.50 0.27 6.29
N SER A 18 25.45 0.87 5.57
CA SER A 18 25.19 1.87 4.55
C SER A 18 24.43 1.25 3.37
N THR A 19 23.13 1.05 3.52
CA THR A 19 22.25 0.70 2.40
C THR A 19 22.17 1.90 1.47
N ALA A 20 22.69 1.71 0.26
CA ALA A 20 22.59 2.64 -0.87
C ALA A 20 21.13 3.11 -1.09
N PRO A 21 20.91 4.28 -1.73
CA PRO A 21 19.57 4.74 -2.06
C PRO A 21 18.90 3.80 -3.07
N THR A 22 18.14 2.83 -2.57
CA THR A 22 17.19 2.07 -3.38
C THR A 22 16.13 3.03 -3.94
N PRO A 23 15.80 2.95 -5.24
CA PRO A 23 14.66 3.70 -5.78
C PRO A 23 13.40 3.31 -5.00
N ALA A 24 12.49 4.26 -4.81
CA ALA A 24 11.34 4.14 -3.91
C ALA A 24 10.56 2.83 -4.12
N THR A 25 10.75 1.87 -3.21
CA THR A 25 9.96 0.65 -3.15
C THR A 25 8.57 1.02 -2.67
N ASP A 26 7.56 0.61 -3.43
CA ASP A 26 6.14 0.78 -3.13
C ASP A 26 5.80 0.66 -1.65
N GLU A 27 5.13 1.68 -1.12
CA GLU A 27 4.53 1.68 0.21
C GLU A 27 3.39 0.65 0.23
N LYS A 28 3.73 -0.61 0.51
CA LYS A 28 2.74 -1.63 0.90
C LYS A 28 2.09 -1.21 2.22
N GLN A 29 1.05 -0.40 2.11
CA GLN A 29 0.23 0.04 3.21
C GLN A 29 -0.53 -1.17 3.76
N GLN A 30 0.03 -1.77 4.80
CA GLN A 30 -0.36 -3.06 5.34
C GLN A 30 -1.51 -2.86 6.35
N SER A 31 -2.74 -3.18 5.93
CA SER A 31 -3.94 -3.08 6.78
C SER A 31 -3.87 -4.06 7.95
N GLU A 32 -4.41 -3.66 9.12
CA GLU A 32 -4.55 -4.52 10.31
C GLU A 32 -5.58 -5.65 10.12
N THR A 33 -6.26 -5.69 8.98
CA THR A 33 -7.00 -6.87 8.53
C THR A 33 -6.20 -7.55 7.40
N GLY A 34 -5.98 -8.87 7.51
CA GLY A 34 -4.92 -9.62 6.80
C GLY A 34 -4.99 -9.69 5.26
N TYR A 35 -5.79 -8.86 4.61
CA TYR A 35 -5.83 -8.69 3.16
C TYR A 35 -4.87 -7.57 2.72
N VAL A 36 -3.81 -7.91 1.99
CA VAL A 36 -2.90 -6.92 1.40
C VAL A 36 -3.49 -6.40 0.09
N VAL A 37 -3.78 -5.10 0.02
CA VAL A 37 -4.27 -4.46 -1.20
C VAL A 37 -3.12 -4.27 -2.20
N VAL A 38 -3.34 -4.68 -3.44
CA VAL A 38 -2.40 -4.42 -4.55
C VAL A 38 -2.78 -3.08 -5.17
N LEU A 39 -1.94 -2.07 -4.96
CA LEU A 39 -2.08 -0.73 -5.54
C LEU A 39 -0.83 -0.41 -6.37
N ASP A 40 -1.06 0.02 -7.61
CA ASP A 40 -0.11 0.68 -8.49
C ASP A 40 -0.87 1.89 -9.03
N THR A 41 -0.24 3.05 -9.04
CA THR A 41 -0.91 4.29 -9.48
C THR A 41 -1.01 4.39 -11.01
N ALA A 42 -0.18 3.65 -11.76
CA ALA A 42 -0.14 3.63 -13.21
C ALA A 42 -1.19 2.68 -13.83
N MET A 43 -1.63 1.64 -13.11
CA MET A 43 -2.66 0.74 -13.61
C MET A 43 -4.04 1.40 -13.67
N THR A 44 -4.94 0.81 -14.44
CA THR A 44 -6.35 1.25 -14.59
C THR A 44 -7.23 0.74 -13.44
N LEU A 45 -8.45 1.30 -13.31
CA LEU A 45 -9.43 0.81 -12.33
C LEU A 45 -9.82 -0.67 -12.59
N ALA A 46 -9.85 -1.10 -13.85
CA ALA A 46 -10.16 -2.47 -14.25
C ALA A 46 -9.06 -3.46 -13.81
N GLU A 47 -7.79 -3.08 -14.01
CA GLU A 47 -6.64 -3.86 -13.55
C GLU A 47 -6.57 -3.92 -12.03
N PHE A 48 -6.82 -2.81 -11.35
CA PHE A 48 -6.88 -2.77 -9.88
C PHE A 48 -8.01 -3.64 -9.32
N ALA A 49 -9.19 -3.60 -9.94
CA ALA A 49 -10.31 -4.48 -9.60
C ALA A 49 -9.94 -5.96 -9.77
N LYS A 50 -9.31 -6.31 -10.90
CA LYS A 50 -8.85 -7.67 -11.21
C LYS A 50 -7.75 -8.15 -10.25
N ALA A 51 -6.72 -7.34 -10.01
CA ALA A 51 -5.62 -7.64 -9.09
C ALA A 51 -6.12 -7.92 -7.67
N ASN A 52 -7.14 -7.17 -7.23
CA ASN A 52 -7.76 -7.35 -5.92
C ASN A 52 -8.96 -8.32 -5.91
N GLN A 53 -9.28 -8.98 -7.02
CA GLN A 53 -10.43 -9.88 -7.18
C GLN A 53 -11.75 -9.27 -6.66
N ILE A 54 -12.03 -8.03 -7.09
CA ILE A 54 -13.27 -7.29 -6.81
C ILE A 54 -13.90 -6.88 -8.14
N GLY A 55 -15.23 -6.75 -8.18
CA GLY A 55 -15.92 -6.26 -9.37
C GLY A 55 -15.65 -4.77 -9.60
N GLU A 56 -15.15 -4.40 -10.78
CA GLU A 56 -15.02 -3.00 -11.19
C GLU A 56 -16.32 -2.19 -11.04
N PRO A 57 -17.53 -2.72 -11.34
CA PRO A 57 -18.78 -1.99 -11.12
C PRO A 57 -19.03 -1.60 -9.65
N TYR A 58 -18.58 -2.44 -8.71
CA TYR A 58 -18.68 -2.15 -7.27
C TYR A 58 -17.75 -1.00 -6.87
N LEU A 59 -16.49 -1.01 -7.34
CA LEU A 59 -15.57 0.12 -7.12
C LEU A 59 -16.14 1.41 -7.70
N ARG A 60 -16.65 1.39 -8.93
CA ARG A 60 -17.29 2.55 -9.57
C ARG A 60 -18.45 3.09 -8.73
N GLN A 61 -19.32 2.21 -8.22
CA GLN A 61 -20.44 2.59 -7.35
C GLN A 61 -19.96 3.27 -6.06
N GLN A 62 -18.95 2.72 -5.36
CA GLN A 62 -18.41 3.29 -4.12
C GLN A 62 -17.64 4.61 -4.34
N LEU A 63 -17.11 4.82 -5.54
CA LEU A 63 -16.40 6.04 -5.96
C LEU A 63 -17.33 7.10 -6.58
N GLY A 64 -18.62 6.80 -6.78
CA GLY A 64 -19.56 7.72 -7.45
C GLY A 64 -19.28 7.91 -8.95
N MET A 65 -18.62 6.93 -9.59
CA MET A 65 -18.23 6.99 -11.00
C MET A 65 -19.34 6.45 -11.92
N PRO A 66 -19.44 6.96 -13.16
CA PRO A 66 -20.33 6.37 -14.17
C PRO A 66 -19.95 4.91 -14.48
N THR A 67 -20.92 4.10 -14.89
CA THR A 67 -20.73 2.68 -15.22
C THR A 67 -19.95 2.43 -16.51
N ARG A 68 -19.70 3.46 -17.32
CA ARG A 68 -18.99 3.39 -18.61
C ARG A 68 -17.91 4.47 -18.68
N GLY A 69 -16.92 4.27 -19.55
CA GLY A 69 -15.80 5.20 -19.79
C GLY A 69 -14.70 5.13 -18.72
N GLY A 70 -13.55 5.73 -19.01
CA GLY A 70 -12.40 5.78 -18.09
C GLY A 70 -11.67 4.46 -17.84
N SER A 71 -12.00 3.38 -18.57
CA SER A 71 -11.38 2.06 -18.44
C SER A 71 -9.90 2.02 -18.86
N THR A 72 -9.44 2.99 -19.64
CA THR A 72 -8.03 3.18 -20.04
C THR A 72 -7.31 4.27 -19.24
N ILE A 73 -7.98 4.91 -18.26
CA ILE A 73 -7.40 6.01 -17.49
C ILE A 73 -6.65 5.44 -16.27
N PRO A 74 -5.35 5.76 -16.09
CA PRO A 74 -4.59 5.37 -14.91
C PRO A 74 -5.18 5.90 -13.60
N LEU A 75 -5.03 5.14 -12.52
CA LEU A 75 -5.55 5.51 -11.19
C LEU A 75 -5.04 6.89 -10.71
N TYR A 76 -3.79 7.29 -11.02
CA TYR A 76 -3.27 8.62 -10.65
C TYR A 76 -4.05 9.77 -11.30
N GLN A 77 -4.57 9.59 -12.52
CA GLN A 77 -5.36 10.58 -13.24
C GLN A 77 -6.83 10.48 -12.85
N LEU A 78 -7.33 9.25 -12.66
CA LEU A 78 -8.68 8.97 -12.21
C LEU A 78 -8.98 9.62 -10.85
N LYS A 79 -8.03 9.57 -9.90
CA LYS A 79 -8.17 10.21 -8.58
C LYS A 79 -8.35 11.72 -8.66
N ARG A 80 -7.72 12.38 -9.65
CA ARG A 80 -7.86 13.83 -9.90
C ARG A 80 -9.24 14.13 -10.48
N ASN A 81 -9.66 13.37 -11.49
CA ASN A 81 -10.94 13.56 -12.19
C ASN A 81 -12.14 13.37 -11.24
N PHE A 82 -12.10 12.34 -10.38
CA PHE A 82 -13.20 11.95 -9.49
C PHE A 82 -12.97 12.34 -8.02
N LYS A 83 -11.92 13.12 -7.73
CA LYS A 83 -11.60 13.71 -6.41
C LYS A 83 -11.61 12.69 -5.25
N PHE A 84 -10.96 11.53 -5.42
CA PHE A 84 -10.82 10.51 -4.37
C PHE A 84 -9.35 10.32 -3.94
N THR A 85 -9.15 9.72 -2.76
CA THR A 85 -7.83 9.35 -2.23
C THR A 85 -7.56 7.86 -2.46
N PHE A 86 -6.28 7.46 -2.56
CA PHE A 86 -5.92 6.05 -2.66
C PHE A 86 -6.32 5.27 -1.41
N GLU A 87 -6.20 5.87 -0.22
CA GLU A 87 -6.71 5.32 1.05
C GLU A 87 -8.22 5.00 0.99
N LYS A 88 -9.04 5.87 0.37
CA LYS A 88 -10.47 5.55 0.16
C LYS A 88 -10.63 4.35 -0.78
N LEU A 89 -9.79 4.24 -1.81
CA LEU A 89 -9.81 3.13 -2.76
C LEU A 89 -9.40 1.80 -2.11
N THR A 90 -8.33 1.77 -1.32
CA THR A 90 -7.88 0.57 -0.58
C THR A 90 -8.89 0.19 0.51
N GLY A 91 -9.41 1.16 1.27
CA GLY A 91 -10.44 0.92 2.28
C GLY A 91 -11.75 0.34 1.73
N ILE A 92 -12.11 0.65 0.47
CA ILE A 92 -13.23 -0.02 -0.22
C ILE A 92 -12.91 -1.50 -0.48
N VAL A 93 -11.68 -1.82 -0.88
CA VAL A 93 -11.23 -3.20 -1.12
C VAL A 93 -11.25 -4.01 0.18
N GLU A 94 -10.62 -3.49 1.23
CA GLU A 94 -10.55 -4.12 2.56
C GLU A 94 -11.96 -4.39 3.12
N LYS A 95 -12.84 -3.38 3.09
CA LYS A 95 -14.23 -3.50 3.54
C LYS A 95 -15.04 -4.51 2.74
N ALA A 96 -14.73 -4.72 1.46
CA ALA A 96 -15.39 -5.74 0.63
C ALA A 96 -14.84 -7.15 0.87
N LYS A 97 -13.56 -7.28 1.25
CA LYS A 97 -12.93 -8.56 1.61
C LYS A 97 -13.35 -9.03 2.99
N ASN A 98 -13.38 -8.14 3.97
CA ASN A 98 -13.79 -8.41 5.36
C ASN A 98 -15.31 -8.64 5.53
N ARG A 99 -16.07 -8.67 4.43
CA ARG A 99 -17.51 -8.98 4.38
C ARG A 99 -17.83 -10.34 3.73
N LYS A 100 -16.80 -11.09 3.33
CA LYS A 100 -16.91 -12.48 2.87
C LYS A 100 -16.40 -13.43 3.94
#